data_AF-A0A7R9ZLC6-F1
#
_entry.id   AF-A0A7R9ZLC6-F1
#
_cell.length_a   1.000
_cell.length_b   1.000
_cell.length_c   1.000
_cell.angle_alpha   90.00
_cell.angle_beta   90.00
_cell.angle_gamma   90.00
#
_symmetry.space_group_name_H-M   'P 1'
#
loop_
_entity.id
_entity.type
_entity.pdbx_description
1 polymer ?
#
loop_
_entity_poly.entity_id
_entity_poly.type
_entity_poly.pdbx_seq_one_letter_code
_entity_poly.pdbx_strand_id
1 'polypeptide(L)'
;AKTNDMHARLVTSFFLRRAKKVYTAALVLPDDRNDDDLTKDAIHVDDPVQNHPASSTFRFVRRTGERIGIFKVDLNTGRKHQVRIHAAEALGAPVMLDITYGPKPCDVGDSIRKINGDGDRAIDPRWFCLHASELSIPEHRVDVEAALPAWWDTLDLTRAE
;
A
#
# COMPACT_ATOMS: atom_id res chain seq x y z
N ALA A 1 -0.42 9.63 -21.49
CA ALA A 1 -0.29 8.95 -22.80
C ALA A 1 0.44 9.87 -23.78
N LYS A 2 1.14 9.35 -24.79
CA LYS A 2 1.87 10.19 -25.76
C LYS A 2 0.98 10.79 -26.86
N THR A 3 -0.24 10.27 -27.06
CA THR A 3 -1.21 10.76 -28.04
C THR A 3 -2.58 10.95 -27.41
N ASN A 4 -3.40 11.83 -27.98
CA ASN A 4 -4.77 12.09 -27.50
C ASN A 4 -5.69 10.88 -27.67
N ASP A 5 -5.55 10.15 -28.78
CA ASP A 5 -6.30 8.90 -29.01
C ASP A 5 -5.98 7.86 -27.92
N MET A 6 -4.68 7.63 -27.62
CA MET A 6 -4.31 6.70 -26.55
C MET A 6 -4.73 7.21 -25.17
N HIS A 7 -4.71 8.53 -24.94
CA HIS A 7 -5.23 9.10 -23.69
C HIS A 7 -6.71 8.78 -23.51
N ALA A 8 -7.55 9.02 -24.52
CA ALA A 8 -8.97 8.72 -24.48
C ALA A 8 -9.23 7.23 -24.21
N ARG A 9 -8.51 6.33 -24.90
CA ARG A 9 -8.63 4.89 -24.69
C ARG A 9 -8.28 4.46 -23.27
N LEU A 10 -7.14 4.94 -22.75
CA LEU A 10 -6.75 4.66 -21.36
C LEU A 10 -7.78 5.20 -20.36
N VAL A 11 -8.29 6.42 -20.56
CA VAL A 11 -9.36 6.96 -19.70
C VAL A 11 -10.56 6.02 -19.69
N THR A 12 -10.97 5.49 -20.85
CA THR A 12 -12.03 4.47 -20.93
C THR A 12 -11.68 3.19 -20.18
N SER A 13 -10.46 2.64 -20.34
CA SER A 13 -10.04 1.41 -19.63
C SER A 13 -10.09 1.57 -18.12
N PHE A 14 -9.65 2.72 -17.59
CA PHE A 14 -9.67 3.01 -16.16
C PHE A 14 -11.10 3.26 -15.66
N PHE A 15 -11.92 3.97 -16.43
CA PHE A 15 -13.33 4.24 -16.08
C PHE A 15 -14.16 2.95 -16.03
N LEU A 16 -13.98 2.07 -17.02
CA LEU A 16 -14.66 0.77 -17.09
C LEU A 16 -14.04 -0.31 -16.17
N ARG A 17 -13.06 0.06 -15.34
CA ARG A 17 -12.35 -0.83 -14.40
C ARG A 17 -11.69 -2.05 -15.08
N ARG A 18 -11.30 -1.90 -16.35
CA ARG A 18 -10.55 -2.91 -17.11
C ARG A 18 -9.04 -2.85 -16.86
N ALA A 19 -8.56 -1.72 -16.34
CA ALA A 19 -7.19 -1.58 -15.87
C ALA A 19 -7.05 -2.19 -14.46
N LYS A 20 -6.23 -3.24 -14.35
CA LYS A 20 -5.86 -3.84 -13.06
C LYS A 20 -4.67 -3.06 -12.49
N LYS A 21 -4.80 -2.61 -11.25
CA LYS A 21 -3.75 -1.88 -10.52
C LYS A 21 -3.44 -2.63 -9.24
N VAL A 22 -2.18 -2.97 -9.03
CA VAL A 22 -1.71 -3.63 -7.81
C VAL A 22 -0.65 -2.76 -7.15
N TYR A 23 -0.85 -2.51 -5.86
CA TYR A 23 0.11 -1.80 -5.03
C TYR A 23 0.78 -2.78 -4.09
N THR A 24 2.03 -2.52 -3.74
CA THR A 24 2.69 -3.11 -2.58
C THR A 24 2.72 -2.07 -1.47
N ALA A 25 2.27 -2.41 -0.28
CA ALA A 25 2.17 -1.51 0.85
C ALA A 25 2.79 -2.15 2.11
N ALA A 26 3.58 -1.37 2.84
CA ALA A 26 3.97 -1.74 4.21
C ALA A 26 2.99 -1.08 5.18
N LEU A 27 2.26 -1.90 5.93
CA LEU A 27 1.25 -1.46 6.89
C LEU A 27 1.76 -1.69 8.32
N VAL A 28 1.50 -0.72 9.20
CA VAL A 28 1.78 -0.85 10.63
C VAL A 28 0.62 -1.59 11.29
N LEU A 29 0.85 -2.83 11.66
CA LEU A 29 -0.13 -3.69 12.30
C LEU A 29 -0.31 -3.32 13.78
N PRO A 30 -1.54 -3.46 14.33
CA PRO A 30 -1.78 -3.41 15.77
C PRO A 30 -1.16 -4.63 16.46
N ASP A 31 -0.83 -4.48 17.75
CA ASP A 31 -0.05 -5.45 18.54
C ASP A 31 -0.78 -6.80 18.74
N ASP A 32 -2.10 -6.82 18.59
CA ASP A 32 -2.97 -7.98 18.79
C ASP A 32 -3.18 -8.84 17.54
N ARG A 33 -2.65 -8.43 16.38
CA ARG A 33 -2.84 -9.17 15.12
C ARG A 33 -1.77 -10.24 14.90
N ASN A 34 -2.22 -11.48 14.99
CA ASN A 34 -1.45 -12.67 14.65
C ASN A 34 -1.39 -12.90 13.13
N ASP A 35 -0.28 -13.47 12.67
CA ASP A 35 -0.04 -13.75 11.24
C ASP A 35 -1.03 -14.78 10.69
N ASP A 36 -1.40 -15.79 11.49
CA ASP A 36 -2.37 -16.82 11.11
C ASP A 36 -3.74 -16.25 10.75
N ASP A 37 -4.12 -15.09 11.28
CA ASP A 37 -5.38 -14.41 10.97
C ASP A 37 -5.26 -13.58 9.68
N LEU A 38 -4.04 -13.18 9.30
CA LEU A 38 -3.76 -12.40 8.09
C LEU A 38 -3.50 -13.27 6.85
N THR A 39 -3.00 -14.49 7.05
CA THR A 39 -2.64 -15.41 5.95
C THR A 39 -3.82 -16.17 5.34
N LYS A 40 -4.94 -16.27 6.06
CA LYS A 40 -6.03 -17.20 5.69
C LYS A 40 -6.87 -16.71 4.52
N ASP A 41 -7.14 -15.40 4.43
CA ASP A 41 -8.00 -14.83 3.39
C ASP A 41 -7.59 -13.41 2.97
N ALA A 42 -7.91 -13.06 1.71
CA ALA A 42 -7.77 -11.69 1.24
C ALA A 42 -8.83 -10.81 1.92
N ILE A 43 -8.42 -9.68 2.50
CA ILE A 43 -9.31 -8.75 3.17
C ILE A 43 -9.93 -7.82 2.12
N HIS A 44 -11.23 -7.96 1.90
CA HIS A 44 -11.99 -7.08 1.01
C HIS A 44 -12.53 -5.88 1.79
N VAL A 45 -12.24 -4.66 1.31
CA VAL A 45 -12.73 -3.42 1.90
C VAL A 45 -13.56 -2.69 0.84
N ASP A 46 -14.85 -2.53 1.11
CA ASP A 46 -15.82 -1.80 0.26
C ASP A 46 -16.39 -0.59 1.01
N ASP A 47 -15.50 0.17 1.66
CA ASP A 47 -15.85 1.38 2.40
C ASP A 47 -15.74 2.63 1.52
N PRO A 48 -16.64 3.62 1.66
CA PRO A 48 -16.61 4.82 0.85
C PRO A 48 -15.40 5.69 1.18
N VAL A 49 -14.74 6.22 0.14
CA VAL A 49 -13.67 7.21 0.27
C VAL A 49 -14.21 8.56 -0.16
N GLN A 50 -14.21 9.52 0.77
CA GLN A 50 -14.70 10.88 0.52
C GLN A 50 -16.13 10.88 -0.08
N ASN A 51 -17.04 10.10 0.50
CA ASN A 51 -18.43 9.91 0.03
C ASN A 51 -18.58 9.27 -1.36
N HIS A 52 -17.52 8.68 -1.91
CA HIS A 52 -17.60 7.95 -3.16
C HIS A 52 -17.36 6.46 -2.96
N PRO A 53 -18.09 5.58 -3.66
CA PRO A 53 -17.85 4.14 -3.61
C PRO A 53 -16.39 3.83 -3.95
N ALA A 54 -15.76 3.02 -3.09
CA ALA A 54 -14.39 2.61 -3.21
C ALA A 54 -14.22 1.16 -2.74
N SER A 55 -13.48 0.37 -3.51
CA SER A 55 -13.28 -1.04 -3.24
C SER A 55 -11.82 -1.43 -3.47
N SER A 56 -11.23 -2.07 -2.46
CA SER A 56 -9.83 -2.51 -2.42
C SER A 56 -9.75 -3.92 -1.83
N THR A 57 -8.83 -4.74 -2.30
CA THR A 57 -8.57 -6.07 -1.72
C THR A 57 -7.12 -6.17 -1.27
N PHE A 58 -6.91 -6.44 0.01
CA PHE A 58 -5.60 -6.56 0.64
C PHE A 58 -5.25 -8.04 0.81
N ARG A 59 -4.12 -8.45 0.25
CA ARG A 59 -3.53 -9.77 0.45
C ARG A 59 -2.25 -9.63 1.26
N PHE A 60 -2.22 -10.27 2.42
CA PHE A 60 -0.99 -10.36 3.19
C PHE A 60 0.06 -11.16 2.41
N VAL A 61 1.28 -10.66 2.38
CA VAL A 61 2.42 -11.34 1.76
C VAL A 61 3.31 -11.94 2.82
N ARG A 62 3.72 -11.11 3.80
CA ARG A 62 4.65 -11.48 4.86
C ARG A 62 4.72 -10.41 5.95
N ARG A 63 5.23 -10.76 7.12
CA ARG A 63 5.61 -9.81 8.18
C ARG A 63 7.09 -9.42 8.04
N THR A 64 7.45 -8.24 8.53
CA THR A 64 8.82 -7.78 8.76
C THR A 64 8.88 -7.23 10.19
N GLY A 65 9.75 -7.77 11.03
CA GLY A 65 9.85 -7.36 12.43
C GLY A 65 8.54 -7.54 13.20
N GLU A 66 8.39 -6.81 14.30
CA GLU A 66 7.27 -7.05 15.22
C GLU A 66 5.94 -6.47 14.72
N ARG A 67 5.93 -5.39 13.94
CA ARG A 67 4.70 -4.62 13.68
C ARG A 67 4.44 -4.26 12.22
N ILE A 68 5.26 -4.72 11.28
CA ILE A 68 5.10 -4.33 9.88
C ILE A 68 4.62 -5.53 9.06
N GLY A 69 3.47 -5.38 8.39
CA GLY A 69 2.97 -6.34 7.42
C GLY A 69 3.14 -5.80 6.00
N ILE A 70 3.66 -6.62 5.09
CA ILE A 70 3.72 -6.34 3.66
C ILE A 70 2.46 -6.89 3.00
N PHE A 71 1.75 -6.04 2.27
CA PHE A 71 0.51 -6.39 1.58
C PHE A 71 0.59 -6.08 0.10
N LYS A 72 -0.04 -6.94 -0.71
CA LYS A 72 -0.44 -6.63 -2.09
C LYS A 72 -1.88 -6.11 -2.06
N VAL A 73 -2.13 -4.97 -2.70
CA VAL A 73 -3.43 -4.31 -2.70
C VAL A 73 -3.94 -4.18 -4.12
N ASP A 74 -4.99 -4.94 -4.46
CA ASP A 74 -5.71 -4.76 -5.72
C ASP A 74 -6.72 -3.62 -5.58
N LEU A 75 -6.74 -2.72 -6.56
CA LEU A 75 -7.67 -1.60 -6.60
C LEU A 75 -8.74 -1.77 -7.68
N ASN A 76 -9.99 -2.02 -7.28
CA ASN A 76 -11.14 -2.05 -8.18
C ASN A 76 -11.55 -0.63 -8.59
N THR A 77 -11.46 0.32 -7.66
CA THR A 77 -11.68 1.76 -7.90
C THR A 77 -10.37 2.56 -7.81
N GLY A 78 -10.41 3.88 -7.95
CA GLY A 78 -9.20 4.71 -7.94
C GLY A 78 -9.43 6.09 -7.32
N ARG A 79 -9.97 6.12 -6.10
CA ARG A 79 -10.20 7.39 -5.38
C ARG A 79 -8.89 7.96 -4.86
N LYS A 80 -8.86 9.29 -4.69
CA LYS A 80 -7.71 9.98 -4.09
C LYS A 80 -7.45 9.39 -2.70
N HIS A 81 -6.21 8.97 -2.45
CA HIS A 81 -5.76 8.36 -1.18
C HIS A 81 -6.44 7.04 -0.78
N GLN A 82 -7.14 6.36 -1.69
CA GLN A 82 -7.96 5.19 -1.37
C GLN A 82 -7.25 4.13 -0.51
N VAL A 83 -6.07 3.65 -0.93
CA VAL A 83 -5.32 2.63 -0.17
C VAL A 83 -5.00 3.09 1.25
N ARG A 84 -4.62 4.36 1.40
CA ARG A 84 -4.20 4.96 2.68
C ARG A 84 -5.35 4.99 3.67
N ILE A 85 -6.50 5.48 3.20
CA ILE A 85 -7.72 5.59 4.00
C ILE A 85 -8.24 4.20 4.36
N HIS A 86 -8.33 3.27 3.40
CA HIS A 86 -8.77 1.90 3.70
C HIS A 86 -7.83 1.22 4.70
N ALA A 87 -6.52 1.39 4.56
CA ALA A 87 -5.54 0.84 5.49
C ALA A 87 -5.69 1.43 6.90
N ALA A 88 -5.80 2.75 7.01
CA ALA A 88 -5.88 3.44 8.30
C ALA A 88 -7.25 3.25 9.00
N GLU A 89 -8.35 3.48 8.28
CA GLU A 89 -9.69 3.58 8.86
C GLU A 89 -10.41 2.23 8.88
N ALA A 90 -10.35 1.46 7.80
CA ALA A 90 -11.05 0.17 7.71
C ALA A 90 -10.24 -0.97 8.34
N LEU A 91 -8.93 -1.01 8.06
CA LEU A 91 -8.06 -2.04 8.62
C LEU A 91 -7.44 -1.64 9.96
N GLY A 92 -7.50 -0.38 10.41
CA GLY A 92 -6.79 0.05 11.61
C GLY A 92 -5.26 -0.15 11.53
N ALA A 93 -4.72 -0.30 10.33
CA ALA A 93 -3.33 -0.62 10.05
C ALA A 93 -2.78 0.34 8.98
N PRO A 94 -2.43 1.58 9.36
CA PRO A 94 -2.08 2.61 8.40
C PRO A 94 -0.77 2.31 7.65
N VAL A 95 -0.61 2.95 6.50
CA VAL A 95 0.63 2.84 5.69
C VAL A 95 1.81 3.41 6.48
N MET A 96 2.93 2.68 6.47
CA MET A 96 4.16 3.09 7.14
C MET A 96 4.72 4.37 6.51
N LEU A 97 5.13 5.32 7.37
CA LEU A 97 5.58 6.67 7.01
C LEU A 97 4.52 7.53 6.29
N ASP A 98 3.24 7.22 6.47
CA ASP A 98 2.15 8.09 6.03
C ASP A 98 1.98 9.29 6.99
N ILE A 99 2.37 10.48 6.55
CA ILE A 99 2.28 11.70 7.37
C ILE A 99 0.84 12.20 7.61
N THR A 100 -0.14 11.73 6.84
CA THR A 100 -1.53 12.23 6.90
C THR A 100 -2.46 11.29 7.65
N TYR A 101 -2.39 9.99 7.33
CA TYR A 101 -3.25 8.95 7.89
C TYR A 101 -2.47 7.95 8.75
N GLY A 102 -1.15 8.12 8.87
CA GLY A 102 -0.31 7.31 9.74
C GLY A 102 -0.59 7.53 11.21
N PRO A 103 -0.04 6.66 12.07
CA PRO A 103 -0.23 6.79 13.49
C PRO A 103 0.45 8.08 13.99
N LYS A 104 -0.17 8.75 14.96
CA LYS A 104 0.34 10.04 15.45
C LYS A 104 1.71 9.84 16.11
N PRO A 105 2.64 10.80 16.06
CA PRO A 105 3.99 10.65 16.62
C PRO A 105 4.04 10.18 18.08
N CYS A 106 3.00 10.45 18.88
CA CYS A 106 2.87 9.97 20.25
C CYS A 106 2.65 8.45 20.38
N ASP A 107 2.10 7.79 19.36
CA ASP A 107 1.78 6.35 19.37
C ASP A 107 2.89 5.51 18.72
N VAL A 108 3.75 6.14 17.90
CA VAL A 108 4.86 5.50 17.16
C VAL A 108 6.23 5.80 17.74
N GLY A 109 6.28 6.60 18.81
CA GLY A 109 7.51 7.07 19.44
C GLY A 109 8.49 5.94 19.72
N ASP A 110 8.01 4.73 20.04
CA ASP A 110 8.87 3.57 20.28
C ASP A 110 9.04 2.66 19.05
N SER A 111 8.05 2.58 18.15
CA SER A 111 8.13 1.68 16.99
C SER A 111 9.01 2.23 15.86
N ILE A 112 8.99 3.55 15.61
CA ILE A 112 9.92 4.20 14.67
C ILE A 112 11.33 4.31 15.30
N ARG A 113 11.44 4.58 16.60
CA ARG A 113 12.74 4.60 17.30
C ARG A 113 13.40 3.22 17.40
N LYS A 114 12.62 2.13 17.49
CA LYS A 114 13.17 0.75 17.52
C LYS A 114 13.61 0.23 16.14
N ILE A 115 13.00 0.67 15.04
CA ILE A 115 13.59 0.44 13.69
C ILE A 115 14.99 1.07 13.63
N ASN A 116 15.17 2.20 14.33
CA ASN A 116 16.42 2.97 14.39
C ASN A 116 17.41 2.47 15.47
N GLY A 117 17.49 1.17 15.77
CA GLY A 117 18.33 0.63 16.86
C GLY A 117 19.57 1.46 17.17
N ASP A 118 19.53 2.26 18.23
CA ASP A 118 20.50 3.27 18.72
C ASP A 118 21.25 4.14 17.69
N GLY A 119 20.88 4.08 16.42
CA GLY A 119 21.55 4.69 15.28
C GLY A 119 20.62 5.66 14.60
N ASP A 120 20.97 6.93 14.68
CA ASP A 120 20.28 8.10 14.13
C ASP A 120 20.20 8.05 12.59
N ARG A 121 19.50 7.06 12.02
CA ARG A 121 19.15 7.03 10.60
C ARG A 121 17.99 8.00 10.40
N ALA A 122 18.33 9.20 9.97
CA ALA A 122 17.35 10.22 9.60
C ALA A 122 16.38 9.66 8.56
N ILE A 123 15.12 9.47 8.95
CA ILE A 123 14.04 9.09 8.05
C ILE A 123 13.78 10.27 7.13
N ASP A 124 13.92 10.06 5.83
CA ASP A 124 13.57 11.09 4.86
C ASP A 124 12.05 11.33 4.90
N PRO A 125 11.57 12.56 5.14
CA PRO A 125 10.14 12.86 5.21
C PRO A 125 9.41 12.60 3.88
N ARG A 126 10.14 12.32 2.79
CA ARG A 126 9.58 11.91 1.49
C ARG A 126 9.33 10.41 1.39
N TRP A 127 9.83 9.60 2.33
CA TRP A 127 9.60 8.17 2.31
C TRP A 127 8.14 7.86 2.62
N PHE A 128 7.56 7.00 1.80
CA PHE A 128 6.15 6.66 1.84
C PHE A 128 6.00 5.23 1.34
N CYS A 129 5.64 4.30 2.22
CA CYS A 129 5.72 2.85 1.94
C CYS A 129 4.48 2.32 1.21
N LEU A 130 4.13 2.96 0.10
CA LEU A 130 3.10 2.54 -0.83
C LEU A 130 3.63 2.69 -2.26
N HIS A 131 3.77 1.55 -2.94
CA HIS A 131 4.38 1.47 -4.26
C HIS A 131 3.40 0.88 -5.27
N ALA A 132 3.23 1.51 -6.43
CA ALA A 132 2.46 0.93 -7.52
C ALA A 132 3.30 -0.15 -8.22
N SER A 133 3.13 -1.40 -7.80
CA SER A 133 4.02 -2.49 -8.22
C SER A 133 3.64 -3.08 -9.57
N GLU A 134 2.35 -3.13 -9.93
CA GLU A 134 1.91 -3.76 -11.18
C GLU A 134 0.76 -2.96 -11.82
N LEU A 135 0.77 -2.89 -13.15
CA LEU A 135 -0.29 -2.31 -13.96
C LEU A 135 -0.55 -3.19 -15.17
N SER A 136 -1.79 -3.67 -15.30
CA SER A 136 -2.20 -4.48 -16.44
C SER A 136 -3.42 -3.86 -17.14
N ILE A 137 -3.32 -3.69 -18.47
CA ILE A 137 -4.38 -3.20 -19.35
C ILE A 137 -4.39 -4.10 -20.60
N PRO A 138 -5.07 -5.27 -20.54
CA PRO A 138 -4.98 -6.30 -21.57
C PRO A 138 -5.37 -5.83 -22.98
N GLU A 139 -6.41 -5.01 -23.08
CA GLU A 139 -6.90 -4.45 -24.36
C GLU A 139 -5.89 -3.54 -25.07
N HIS A 140 -4.83 -3.12 -24.36
CA HIS A 140 -3.73 -2.33 -24.91
C HIS A 140 -2.38 -3.05 -24.83
N ARG A 141 -2.38 -4.35 -24.49
CA ARG A 141 -1.17 -5.18 -24.33
C ARG A 141 -0.15 -4.54 -23.38
N VAL A 142 -0.65 -3.87 -22.35
CA VAL A 142 0.18 -3.34 -21.28
C VAL A 142 0.13 -4.34 -20.14
N ASP A 143 1.28 -4.88 -19.79
CA ASP A 143 1.47 -5.67 -18.58
C ASP A 143 2.87 -5.34 -18.07
N VAL A 144 2.92 -4.53 -17.01
CA VAL A 144 4.18 -3.95 -16.53
C VAL A 144 4.28 -4.07 -15.03
N GLU A 145 5.50 -4.34 -14.58
CA GLU A 145 5.87 -4.39 -13.17
C GLU A 145 6.93 -3.32 -12.89
N ALA A 146 6.88 -2.75 -11.69
CA ALA A 146 7.87 -1.82 -11.20
C ALA A 146 8.55 -2.41 -9.97
N ALA A 147 9.87 -2.58 -10.03
CA ALA A 147 10.67 -3.00 -8.89
C ALA A 147 10.42 -2.10 -7.67
N LEU A 148 10.49 -2.69 -6.47
CA LEU A 148 10.37 -1.93 -5.23
C LEU A 148 11.47 -0.86 -5.17
N PRO A 149 11.19 0.32 -4.59
CA PRO A 149 12.21 1.33 -4.42
C PRO A 149 13.36 0.81 -3.54
N ALA A 150 14.62 1.00 -3.96
CA ALA A 150 15.79 0.51 -3.23
C ALA A 150 15.87 0.98 -1.77
N TRP A 151 15.27 2.14 -1.44
CA TRP A 151 15.23 2.61 -0.06
C TRP A 151 14.39 1.72 0.86
N TRP A 152 13.48 0.87 0.33
CA TRP A 152 12.76 -0.12 1.14
C TRP A 152 13.71 -1.17 1.76
N ASP A 153 14.84 -1.46 1.10
CA ASP A 153 15.89 -2.36 1.63
C ASP A 153 16.51 -1.79 2.91
N THR A 154 16.60 -0.44 3.01
CA THR A 154 17.15 0.23 4.20
C THR A 154 16.25 0.11 5.43
N LEU A 155 14.99 -0.25 5.21
CA LEU A 155 13.97 -0.51 6.22
C LEU A 155 13.72 -2.02 6.42
N ASP A 156 14.56 -2.87 5.83
CA ASP A 156 14.43 -4.34 5.80
C ASP A 156 13.07 -4.83 5.24
N LEU A 157 12.36 -4.01 4.46
CA LEU A 157 11.03 -4.31 3.91
C LEU A 157 11.05 -5.23 2.68
N THR A 158 12.21 -5.75 2.30
CA THR A 158 12.40 -6.64 1.14
C THR A 158 12.99 -8.00 1.49
N ARG A 159 13.53 -8.17 2.71
CA ARG A 159 14.08 -9.44 3.17
C ARG A 159 12.96 -10.39 3.58
N ALA A 160 12.97 -11.60 3.03
CA ALA A 160 12.24 -12.72 3.61
C ALA A 160 13.12 -13.27 4.75
N GLU A 161 12.51 -13.47 5.93
CA GLU A 161 13.14 -14.23 7.03
C GLU A 161 13.31 -15.71 6.65
#